data_AF-A0A8H7PS17-F1
#
_entry.id   AF-A0A8H7PS17-F1
#
_cell.length_a   1.000
_cell.length_b   1.000
_cell.length_c   1.000
_cell.angle_alpha   90.00
_cell.angle_beta   90.00
_cell.angle_gamma   90.00
#
_symmetry.space_group_name_H-M   'P 1'
#
loop_
_entity.id
_entity.type
_entity.pdbx_description
1 polymer ?
#
loop_
_entity_poly.entity_id
_entity_poly.type
_entity_poly.pdbx_seq_one_letter_code
_entity_poly.pdbx_strand_id
1 'polypeptide(L)'
;MVAAPARQNTHRIRLHRRQPDIHKTTLCGICKTEEEDDFHLLVNCPNKWTVWRQALQELLPTKNIDSPEKVWQFLLLTDSKSICKSSGKLTLSAIGLIMVLIWQFHWKYCIEDKKWIPDAYLWAIRRNRWRWSIQLNLDEDPKEERDELVAITTSWLRNSNNFA
;
A
#
# COMPACT_ATOMS: atom_id res chain seq x y z
N MET A 1 4.17 9.03 34.14
CA MET A 1 4.80 7.77 33.68
C MET A 1 4.06 7.34 32.42
N VAL A 2 4.67 7.54 31.25
CA VAL A 2 4.07 7.17 29.96
C VAL A 2 4.29 5.68 29.76
N ALA A 3 3.21 4.92 29.57
CA ALA A 3 3.26 3.49 29.34
C ALA A 3 4.12 3.18 28.11
N ALA A 4 5.12 2.32 28.27
CA ALA A 4 5.89 1.79 27.15
C ALA A 4 4.92 1.07 26.19
N PRO A 5 4.92 1.37 24.89
CA PRO A 5 4.05 0.68 23.95
C PRO A 5 4.37 -0.82 23.98
N ALA A 6 3.31 -1.64 24.02
CA ALA A 6 3.40 -3.09 24.05
C ALA A 6 4.36 -3.58 22.96
N ARG A 7 5.38 -4.35 23.36
CA ARG A 7 6.36 -4.94 22.43
C ARG A 7 5.63 -5.81 21.41
N GLN A 8 5.41 -5.28 20.21
CA GLN A 8 4.91 -6.04 19.06
C GLN A 8 5.98 -7.06 18.68
N ASN A 9 5.63 -8.35 18.76
CA ASN A 9 6.56 -9.44 18.48
C ASN A 9 6.75 -9.56 16.95
N THR A 10 7.97 -9.35 16.45
CA THR A 10 8.27 -9.13 15.02
C THR A 10 8.75 -10.35 14.24
N HIS A 11 8.78 -10.35 12.90
CA HIS A 11 9.16 -11.55 12.12
C HIS A 11 10.58 -12.06 12.41
N ARG A 12 11.64 -11.26 12.20
CA ARG A 12 13.00 -11.73 12.47
C ARG A 12 13.36 -11.81 13.94
N ILE A 13 12.79 -10.95 14.79
CA ILE A 13 12.97 -11.09 16.23
C ILE A 13 12.28 -12.37 16.72
N ARG A 14 11.10 -12.73 16.19
CA ARG A 14 10.43 -14.02 16.47
C ARG A 14 11.29 -15.19 16.00
N LEU A 15 11.87 -15.12 14.81
CA LEU A 15 12.72 -16.18 14.26
C LEU A 15 14.02 -16.35 15.07
N HIS A 16 14.73 -15.26 15.37
CA HIS A 16 15.93 -15.28 16.22
C HIS A 16 15.61 -15.80 17.61
N ARG A 17 14.50 -15.36 18.23
CA ARG A 17 14.09 -15.83 19.55
C ARG A 17 13.74 -17.32 19.58
N ARG A 18 13.15 -17.87 18.50
CA ARG A 18 12.74 -19.28 18.42
C ARG A 18 13.88 -20.21 18.04
N GLN A 19 14.77 -19.77 17.15
CA GLN A 19 15.88 -20.55 16.61
C GLN A 19 17.13 -19.67 16.45
N PRO A 20 17.79 -19.28 17.56
CA PRO A 20 18.90 -18.34 17.55
C PRO A 20 20.12 -18.86 16.78
N ASP A 21 20.33 -20.18 16.77
CA ASP A 21 21.45 -20.82 16.07
C ASP A 21 21.31 -20.73 14.54
N ILE A 22 20.08 -20.75 14.04
CA ILE A 22 19.74 -20.67 12.62
C ILE A 22 19.62 -19.20 12.18
N HIS A 23 18.93 -18.39 12.99
CA HIS A 23 18.68 -16.98 12.69
C HIS A 23 19.51 -16.09 13.61
N LYS A 24 20.80 -15.92 13.32
CA LYS A 24 21.76 -15.24 14.22
C LYS A 24 21.56 -13.72 14.39
N THR A 25 20.61 -13.12 13.69
CA THR A 25 20.41 -11.66 13.69
C THR A 25 18.94 -11.29 13.64
N THR A 26 18.58 -10.21 14.32
CA THR A 26 17.26 -9.55 14.29
C THR A 26 17.14 -8.54 13.15
N LEU A 27 18.26 -8.20 12.49
CA LEU A 27 18.32 -7.21 11.42
C LEU A 27 17.57 -7.68 10.18
N CYS A 28 16.96 -6.75 9.47
CA CYS A 28 16.31 -6.99 8.18
C CYS A 28 17.26 -7.65 7.18
N GLY A 29 16.77 -8.67 6.46
CA GLY A 29 17.58 -9.39 5.48
C GLY A 29 17.99 -8.53 4.29
N ILE A 30 17.15 -7.54 3.97
CA ILE A 30 17.25 -6.77 2.75
C ILE A 30 18.13 -5.54 2.95
N CYS A 31 17.86 -4.69 3.95
CA CYS A 31 18.68 -3.49 4.20
C CYS A 31 19.83 -3.73 5.18
N LYS A 32 19.71 -4.72 6.09
CA LYS A 32 20.70 -5.05 7.13
C LYS A 32 21.03 -3.89 8.10
N THR A 33 20.21 -2.83 8.16
CA THR A 33 20.47 -1.64 8.97
C THR A 33 19.60 -1.54 10.23
N GLU A 34 18.36 -2.03 10.17
CA GLU A 34 17.42 -1.95 11.29
C GLU A 34 16.84 -3.34 11.61
N GLU A 35 16.34 -3.50 12.84
CA GLU A 35 15.57 -4.68 13.22
C GLU A 35 14.29 -4.77 12.40
N GLU A 36 13.96 -5.98 11.94
CA GLU A 36 12.76 -6.16 11.12
C GLU A 36 11.53 -6.36 12.00
N ASP A 37 10.84 -5.24 12.28
CA ASP A 37 9.47 -5.21 12.80
C ASP A 37 8.40 -5.37 11.71
N ASP A 38 7.11 -5.48 12.05
CA ASP A 38 6.07 -5.68 11.04
C ASP A 38 5.94 -4.45 10.10
N PHE A 39 6.22 -3.25 10.62
CA PHE A 39 6.24 -2.01 9.85
C PHE A 39 7.45 -1.96 8.90
N HIS A 40 8.64 -2.36 9.35
CA HIS A 40 9.86 -2.46 8.56
C HIS A 40 9.82 -3.65 7.58
N LEU A 41 9.15 -4.74 7.95
CA LEU A 41 8.90 -5.90 7.11
C LEU A 41 8.12 -5.51 5.86
N LEU A 42 7.09 -4.68 6.01
CA LEU A 42 6.17 -4.34 4.93
C LEU A 42 6.47 -2.99 4.26
N VAL A 43 6.83 -1.96 5.02
CA VAL A 43 6.83 -0.56 4.54
C VAL A 43 8.16 0.16 4.76
N ASN A 44 8.64 0.24 6.00
CA ASN A 44 9.69 1.20 6.40
C ASN A 44 11.12 0.82 5.97
N CYS A 45 11.34 -0.42 5.52
CA CYS A 45 12.65 -0.80 5.00
C CYS A 45 13.04 0.12 3.81
N PRO A 46 14.20 0.80 3.81
CA PRO A 46 14.56 1.77 2.76
C PRO A 46 14.49 1.21 1.33
N ASN A 47 14.90 -0.05 1.18
CA ASN A 47 14.86 -0.78 -0.09
C ASN A 47 13.43 -1.09 -0.55
N LYS A 48 12.52 -1.39 0.38
CA LYS A 48 11.09 -1.58 0.09
C LYS A 48 10.39 -0.24 -0.13
N TRP A 49 10.75 0.78 0.64
CA TRP A 49 10.21 2.13 0.53
C TRP A 49 10.50 2.75 -0.83
N THR A 50 11.65 2.45 -1.42
CA THR A 50 11.96 2.87 -2.79
C THR A 50 10.94 2.31 -3.79
N VAL A 51 10.54 1.05 -3.64
CA VAL A 51 9.50 0.41 -4.47
C VAL A 51 8.13 1.03 -4.18
N TRP A 52 7.77 1.20 -2.90
CA TRP A 52 6.53 1.88 -2.48
C TRP A 52 6.40 3.25 -3.14
N ARG A 53 7.40 4.11 -2.99
CA ARG A 53 7.39 5.49 -3.49
C ARG A 53 7.13 5.54 -4.99
N GLN A 54 7.88 4.75 -5.75
CA GLN A 54 7.74 4.73 -7.20
C GLN A 54 6.40 4.13 -7.63
N ALA A 55 5.94 3.05 -6.99
CA ALA A 55 4.65 2.44 -7.30
C ALA A 55 3.46 3.37 -6.96
N LEU A 56 3.53 4.08 -5.83
CA LEU A 56 2.53 5.08 -5.44
C LEU A 56 2.49 6.24 -6.43
N GLN A 57 3.66 6.72 -6.88
CA GLN A 57 3.73 7.77 -7.92
C GLN A 57 3.13 7.29 -9.26
N GLU A 58 3.32 6.03 -9.63
CA GLU A 58 2.78 5.47 -10.88
C GLU A 58 1.27 5.18 -10.81
N LEU A 59 0.77 4.71 -9.67
CA LEU A 59 -0.63 4.26 -9.51
C LEU A 59 -1.56 5.33 -8.94
N LEU A 60 -1.04 6.22 -8.10
CA LEU A 60 -1.80 7.24 -7.40
C LEU A 60 -1.12 8.62 -7.54
N PRO A 61 -0.86 9.10 -8.77
CA PRO A 61 -0.09 10.33 -8.99
C PRO A 61 -0.72 11.58 -8.36
N THR A 62 -2.04 11.57 -8.15
CA THR A 62 -2.79 12.69 -7.56
C THR A 62 -2.88 12.61 -6.03
N LYS A 63 -2.43 11.53 -5.41
CA LYS A 63 -2.50 11.32 -3.95
C LYS A 63 -1.17 11.65 -3.30
N ASN A 64 -1.22 12.43 -2.22
CA ASN A 64 -0.02 12.83 -1.48
C ASN A 64 0.34 11.80 -0.38
N ILE A 65 0.81 10.63 -0.82
CA ILE A 65 1.30 9.54 0.05
C ILE A 65 2.82 9.49 -0.07
N ASP A 66 3.48 10.31 0.75
CA ASP A 66 4.90 10.62 0.72
C ASP A 66 5.70 9.97 1.86
N SER A 67 5.01 9.30 2.78
CA SER A 67 5.58 8.77 4.03
C SER A 67 5.17 7.33 4.29
N PRO A 68 6.08 6.48 4.81
CA PRO A 68 5.78 5.11 5.22
C PRO A 68 4.60 5.02 6.19
N GLU A 69 4.46 5.99 7.09
CA GLU A 69 3.43 6.03 8.13
C GLU A 69 2.03 6.15 7.52
N LYS A 70 1.86 6.95 6.47
CA LYS A 70 0.57 7.06 5.76
C LYS A 70 0.17 5.74 5.12
N VAL A 71 1.10 5.07 4.43
CA VAL A 71 0.86 3.74 3.85
C VAL A 71 0.47 2.74 4.94
N TRP A 72 1.17 2.78 6.08
CA TRP A 72 0.87 1.92 7.21
C TRP A 72 -0.52 2.15 7.79
N GLN A 73 -0.95 3.41 7.91
CA GLN A 73 -2.30 3.76 8.36
C GLN A 73 -3.39 3.23 7.41
N PHE A 74 -3.16 3.29 6.09
CA PHE A 74 -4.06 2.68 5.11
C PHE A 74 -4.11 1.16 5.27
N LEU A 75 -2.97 0.49 5.45
CA LEU A 75 -2.92 -0.96 5.67
C LEU A 75 -3.60 -1.40 6.97
N LEU A 76 -3.48 -0.61 8.03
CA LEU A 76 -4.15 -0.86 9.31
C LEU A 76 -5.62 -0.45 9.34
N LEU A 77 -6.14 0.13 8.24
CA LEU A 77 -7.49 0.64 8.13
C LEU A 77 -7.85 1.67 9.23
N THR A 78 -6.85 2.38 9.77
CA THR A 78 -7.05 3.29 10.90
C THR A 78 -7.76 4.59 10.50
N ASP A 79 -7.73 4.95 9.21
CA ASP A 79 -8.44 6.10 8.65
C ASP A 79 -9.71 5.66 7.90
N SER A 80 -10.66 5.08 8.66
CA SER A 80 -11.89 4.52 8.10
C SER A 80 -12.73 5.56 7.34
N LYS A 81 -12.73 6.82 7.77
CA LYS A 81 -13.47 7.91 7.11
C LYS A 81 -12.91 8.24 5.73
N SER A 82 -11.58 8.21 5.57
CA SER A 82 -10.93 8.38 4.27
C SER A 82 -11.19 7.16 3.37
N ILE A 83 -11.09 5.95 3.92
CA ILE A 83 -11.25 4.67 3.20
C ILE A 83 -12.69 4.45 2.70
N CYS A 84 -13.71 4.87 3.45
CA CYS A 84 -15.12 4.68 3.06
C CYS A 84 -15.54 5.49 1.82
N LYS A 85 -14.78 6.52 1.43
CA LYS A 85 -15.01 7.25 0.18
C LYS A 85 -14.53 6.43 -1.00
N SER A 86 -15.15 6.57 -2.17
CA SER A 86 -14.75 5.85 -3.38
C SER A 86 -13.27 6.03 -3.73
N SER A 87 -12.78 7.27 -3.68
CA SER A 87 -11.34 7.55 -3.86
C SER A 87 -10.44 6.91 -2.80
N GLY A 88 -10.97 6.61 -1.61
CA GLY A 88 -10.29 5.88 -0.54
C GLY A 88 -10.22 4.38 -0.79
N LYS A 89 -11.28 3.79 -1.36
CA LYS A 89 -11.31 2.38 -1.79
C LYS A 89 -10.28 2.13 -2.89
N LEU A 90 -10.23 2.98 -3.92
CA LEU A 90 -9.23 2.90 -4.98
C LEU A 90 -7.80 3.01 -4.43
N THR A 91 -7.59 3.94 -3.50
CA THR A 91 -6.30 4.11 -2.82
C THR A 91 -5.91 2.85 -2.05
N LEU A 92 -6.86 2.26 -1.30
CA LEU A 92 -6.63 1.03 -0.55
C LEU A 92 -6.36 -0.16 -1.47
N SER A 93 -7.09 -0.31 -2.57
CA SER A 93 -6.85 -1.35 -3.57
C SER A 93 -5.45 -1.23 -4.17
N ALA A 94 -5.03 0.00 -4.55
CA ALA A 94 -3.68 0.24 -5.06
C ALA A 94 -2.60 -0.08 -4.02
N ILE A 95 -2.78 0.34 -2.75
CA ILE A 95 -1.86 0.02 -1.66
C ILE A 95 -1.79 -1.49 -1.41
N GLY A 96 -2.94 -2.19 -1.43
CA GLY A 96 -3.01 -3.64 -1.30
C GLY A 96 -2.25 -4.37 -2.42
N LEU A 97 -2.37 -3.90 -3.66
CA LEU A 97 -1.64 -4.45 -4.81
C LEU A 97 -0.13 -4.29 -4.65
N ILE A 98 0.34 -3.10 -4.27
CA ILE A 98 1.76 -2.85 -4.02
C ILE A 98 2.26 -3.75 -2.88
N MET A 99 1.47 -3.91 -1.82
CA MET A 99 1.81 -4.78 -0.68
C MET A 99 1.98 -6.24 -1.12
N VAL A 100 1.07 -6.78 -1.93
CA VAL A 100 1.17 -8.16 -2.44
C VAL A 100 2.47 -8.36 -3.23
N LEU A 101 2.87 -7.40 -4.06
CA LEU A 101 4.12 -7.50 -4.83
C LEU A 101 5.33 -7.48 -3.92
N ILE A 102 5.40 -6.53 -2.99
CA ILE A 102 6.49 -6.44 -2.00
C ILE A 102 6.57 -7.72 -1.18
N TRP A 103 5.42 -8.28 -0.79
CA TRP A 103 5.33 -9.54 -0.07
C TRP A 103 5.91 -10.70 -0.88
N GLN A 104 5.48 -10.87 -2.14
CA GLN A 104 6.01 -11.90 -3.03
C GLN A 104 7.52 -11.78 -3.21
N PHE A 105 8.05 -10.57 -3.37
CA PHE A 105 9.49 -10.35 -3.53
C PHE A 105 10.27 -10.58 -2.25
N HIS A 106 9.72 -10.18 -1.10
CA HIS A 106 10.31 -10.49 0.20
C HIS A 106 10.49 -11.99 0.38
N TRP A 107 9.46 -12.79 0.07
CA TRP A 107 9.56 -14.24 0.20
C TRP A 107 10.46 -14.90 -0.84
N LYS A 108 10.54 -14.39 -2.06
CA LYS A 108 11.56 -14.83 -3.03
C LYS A 108 12.98 -14.56 -2.54
N TYR A 109 13.21 -13.43 -1.88
CA TYR A 109 14.50 -13.15 -1.23
C TYR A 109 14.77 -14.14 -0.08
N CYS A 110 13.80 -14.33 0.82
CA CYS A 110 13.97 -15.13 2.03
C CYS A 110 14.06 -16.64 1.76
N ILE A 111 13.37 -17.17 0.75
CA ILE A 111 13.27 -18.61 0.47
C ILE A 111 14.17 -19.02 -0.71
N GLU A 112 14.19 -18.23 -1.78
CA GLU A 112 14.87 -18.59 -3.03
C GLU A 112 16.27 -17.95 -3.16
N ASP A 113 16.74 -17.24 -2.13
CA ASP A 113 18.00 -16.47 -2.10
C ASP A 113 18.17 -15.51 -3.30
N LYS A 114 17.06 -15.06 -3.87
CA LYS A 114 17.07 -14.10 -4.98
C LYS A 114 17.41 -12.72 -4.46
N LYS A 115 18.44 -12.08 -5.02
CA LYS A 115 18.84 -10.72 -4.67
C LYS A 115 17.68 -9.72 -4.82
N TRP A 116 17.62 -8.77 -3.89
CA TRP A 116 16.68 -7.65 -3.97
C TRP A 116 17.10 -6.68 -5.08
N ILE A 117 16.34 -6.64 -6.18
CA ILE A 117 16.60 -5.77 -7.34
C ILE A 117 15.36 -4.89 -7.60
N PRO A 118 15.34 -3.63 -7.10
CA PRO A 118 14.19 -2.72 -7.23
C PRO A 118 13.64 -2.59 -8.65
N ASP A 119 14.51 -2.51 -9.66
CA ASP A 119 14.11 -2.32 -11.06
C ASP A 119 13.32 -3.49 -11.63
N ALA A 120 13.68 -4.72 -11.26
CA ALA A 120 12.94 -5.91 -11.68
C ALA A 120 11.51 -5.90 -11.09
N TYR A 121 11.36 -5.33 -9.90
CA TYR A 121 10.07 -5.23 -9.20
C TYR A 121 9.19 -4.14 -9.80
N LEU A 122 9.78 -3.01 -10.16
CA LEU A 122 9.10 -1.93 -10.88
C LEU A 122 8.67 -2.37 -12.28
N TRP A 123 9.48 -3.19 -12.95
CA TRP A 123 9.06 -3.79 -14.22
C TRP A 123 7.88 -4.73 -14.06
N ALA A 124 7.88 -5.56 -13.01
CA ALA A 124 6.73 -6.40 -12.69
C ALA A 124 5.48 -5.56 -12.38
N ILE A 125 5.67 -4.40 -11.75
CA ILE A 125 4.58 -3.46 -11.50
C ILE A 125 4.01 -2.95 -12.84
N ARG A 126 4.86 -2.37 -13.69
CA ARG A 126 4.47 -1.85 -15.00
C ARG A 126 3.84 -2.90 -15.91
N ARG A 127 4.37 -4.14 -15.91
CA ARG A 127 3.84 -5.25 -16.72
C ARG A 127 2.43 -5.65 -16.31
N ASN A 128 2.09 -5.52 -15.03
CA ASN A 128 0.76 -5.84 -14.54
C ASN A 128 -0.19 -4.63 -14.49
N ARG A 129 0.28 -3.43 -14.91
CA ARG A 129 -0.49 -2.18 -14.89
C ARG A 129 -1.84 -2.27 -15.57
N TRP A 130 -1.95 -2.93 -16.71
CA TRP A 130 -3.22 -3.11 -17.44
C TRP A 130 -4.20 -4.04 -16.70
N ARG A 131 -3.68 -5.07 -16.03
CA ARG A 131 -4.48 -5.96 -15.19
C ARG A 131 -5.02 -5.20 -13.97
N TRP A 132 -4.30 -4.19 -13.52
CA TRP A 132 -4.68 -3.34 -12.39
C TRP A 132 -5.63 -2.22 -12.77
N SER A 133 -5.49 -1.62 -13.96
CA SER A 133 -6.49 -0.66 -14.46
C SER A 133 -7.86 -1.33 -14.62
N ILE A 134 -7.91 -2.60 -15.05
CA ILE A 134 -9.16 -3.36 -15.10
C ILE A 134 -9.71 -3.59 -13.68
N GLN A 135 -8.88 -4.00 -12.72
CA GLN A 135 -9.34 -4.24 -11.34
C GLN A 135 -9.83 -2.96 -10.66
N LEU A 136 -9.12 -1.84 -10.83
CA LEU A 136 -9.49 -0.54 -10.27
C LEU A 136 -10.76 0.03 -10.92
N ASN A 137 -10.93 -0.10 -12.24
CA ASN A 137 -12.13 0.35 -12.94
C ASN A 137 -13.37 -0.52 -12.65
N LEU A 138 -13.19 -1.79 -12.28
CA LEU A 138 -14.30 -2.65 -11.83
C LEU A 138 -14.75 -2.33 -10.40
N ASP A 139 -13.88 -1.75 -9.59
CA ASP A 139 -14.17 -1.33 -8.21
C ASP A 139 -14.80 0.08 -8.14
N GLU A 140 -14.71 0.87 -9.21
CA GLU A 140 -15.52 2.09 -9.39
C GLU A 140 -16.98 1.67 -9.60
N ASP A 141 -17.81 1.86 -8.56
CA ASP A 141 -19.24 1.58 -8.65
C ASP A 141 -19.88 2.50 -9.73
N PRO A 142 -20.51 1.95 -10.78
CA PRO A 142 -21.22 2.75 -11.78
C PRO A 142 -22.35 3.61 -11.20
N LYS A 143 -22.69 3.44 -9.91
CA LYS A 143 -23.58 4.36 -9.19
C LYS A 143 -22.99 5.73 -8.95
N GLU A 144 -21.70 5.88 -8.64
CA GLU A 144 -21.15 7.22 -8.31
C GLU A 144 -21.12 8.12 -9.55
N GLU A 145 -20.76 7.56 -10.70
CA GLU A 145 -20.84 8.25 -12.00
C GLU A 145 -22.30 8.53 -12.39
N ARG A 146 -23.24 7.60 -12.11
CA ARG A 146 -24.67 7.81 -12.35
C ARG A 146 -25.26 8.87 -11.41
N ASP A 147 -24.86 8.91 -10.15
CA ASP A 147 -25.33 9.85 -9.15
C ASP A 147 -24.75 11.25 -9.39
N GLU A 148 -23.50 11.35 -9.87
CA GLU A 148 -22.93 12.61 -10.38
C GLU A 148 -23.66 13.10 -11.64
N LEU A 149 -23.93 12.22 -12.61
CA LEU A 149 -24.69 12.59 -13.81
C LEU A 149 -26.14 13.00 -13.46
N VAL A 150 -26.77 12.35 -12.48
CA VAL A 150 -28.09 12.73 -11.95
C VAL A 150 -28.02 14.06 -11.19
N ALA A 151 -26.97 14.31 -10.41
CA ALA A 151 -26.76 15.58 -9.69
C ALA A 151 -26.50 16.74 -10.67
N ILE A 152 -25.73 16.51 -11.72
CA ILE A 152 -25.47 17.49 -12.79
C ILE A 152 -26.77 17.77 -13.55
N THR A 153 -27.50 16.75 -14.00
CA THR A 153 -28.76 16.94 -14.73
C THR A 153 -29.84 17.61 -13.89
N THR A 154 -29.96 17.26 -12.60
CA THR A 154 -30.91 17.92 -11.68
C THR A 154 -30.51 19.36 -11.34
N SER A 155 -29.21 19.67 -11.27
CA SER A 155 -28.71 21.05 -11.12
C SER A 155 -29.01 21.88 -12.37
N TRP A 156 -28.77 21.33 -13.57
CA TRP A 156 -29.09 21.98 -14.84
C TRP A 156 -30.59 22.25 -15.00
N LEU A 157 -31.46 21.29 -14.66
CA LEU A 157 -32.92 21.43 -14.70
C LEU A 157 -33.44 22.47 -13.68
N ARG A 158 -32.82 22.54 -12.50
CA ARG A 158 -33.17 23.55 -11.48
C ARG A 158 -32.81 24.97 -11.91
N ASN A 159 -31.67 25.14 -12.59
CA ASN A 159 -31.21 26.45 -13.06
C ASN A 159 -31.94 26.92 -14.34
N SER A 160 -32.42 25.99 -15.17
CA SER A 160 -33.19 26.33 -16.37
C SER A 160 -34.64 26.75 -16.08
N ASN A 161 -35.20 26.36 -14.93
CA ASN A 161 -36.51 26.83 -14.45
C ASN A 161 -36.49 28.22 -13.78
N ASN A 162 -35.31 28.83 -13.59
CA ASN A 162 -35.16 30.18 -13.04
C ASN A 162 -35.00 31.27 -14.14
N PHE A 163 -35.12 30.90 -15.42
CA PHE A 163 -35.04 31.79 -16.58
C PHE A 163 -36.35 31.87 -17.39
N ALA A 164 -37.47 31.40 -16.82
CA ALA A 164 -38.81 31.54 -17.37
C ALA A 164 -39.65 32.51 -16.54
#